data_AF-A0A4Y9F1S6-F1
#
_entry.id   AF-A0A4Y9F1S6-F1
#
_cell.length_a   1.000
_cell.length_b   1.000
_cell.length_c   1.000
_cell.angle_alpha   90.00
_cell.angle_beta   90.00
_cell.angle_gamma   90.00
#
_symmetry.space_group_name_H-M   'P 1'
#
loop_
_entity.id
_entity.type
_entity.pdbx_description
1 polymer ?
#
loop_
_entity_poly.entity_id
_entity_poly.type
_entity_poly.pdbx_seq_one_letter_code
_entity_poly.pdbx_strand_id
1 'polypeptide(L)'
;MPRQLQPCGTHAAYVRHRRNKEECDTCKEAERERKAKARAAKKLADASVSLSTSEPGKTVGVESKYHEQADPIIITVPSGADPLESAKWRLAKVRGAMLLSTPRDMAALAKREEEIVALIQELEGSKIEKKVSALDQLAAKRAQRLANAAG
;
A
#
# COMPACT_ATOMS: atom_id res chain seq x y z
N MET A 1 -46.02 -7.36 -19.03
CA MET A 1 -46.44 -5.96 -18.83
C MET A 1 -45.28 -5.04 -19.22
N PRO A 2 -45.45 -4.11 -20.18
CA PRO A 2 -44.39 -3.15 -20.51
C PRO A 2 -44.08 -2.25 -19.31
N ARG A 3 -42.80 -2.05 -19.00
CA ARG A 3 -42.38 -1.14 -17.92
C ARG A 3 -42.74 0.29 -18.29
N GLN A 4 -43.37 1.02 -17.38
CA GLN A 4 -43.67 2.44 -17.54
C GLN A 4 -42.37 3.23 -17.74
N LEU A 5 -42.37 4.12 -18.74
CA LEU A 5 -41.22 4.94 -19.08
C LEU A 5 -41.00 6.00 -17.99
N GLN A 6 -39.75 6.09 -17.52
CA GLN A 6 -39.35 7.13 -16.57
C GLN A 6 -39.35 8.51 -17.26
N PRO A 7 -39.67 9.58 -16.51
CA PRO A 7 -39.64 10.94 -17.04
C PRO A 7 -38.21 11.38 -17.39
N CYS A 8 -38.11 12.42 -18.22
CA CYS A 8 -36.86 13.09 -18.56
C CYS A 8 -36.17 13.62 -17.29
N GLY A 9 -34.84 13.79 -17.33
CA GLY A 9 -34.05 14.17 -16.14
C GLY A 9 -33.64 12.99 -15.24
N THR A 10 -33.84 11.75 -15.70
CA THR A 10 -33.37 10.54 -15.01
C THR A 10 -32.29 9.82 -15.83
N HIS A 11 -31.44 9.01 -15.17
CA HIS A 11 -30.46 8.17 -15.88
C HIS A 11 -31.13 7.22 -16.89
N ALA A 12 -32.30 6.67 -16.53
CA ALA A 12 -33.06 5.79 -17.41
C ALA A 12 -33.53 6.52 -18.69
N ALA A 13 -33.99 7.77 -18.58
CA ALA A 13 -34.33 8.60 -19.72
C ALA A 13 -33.10 8.98 -20.56
N TYR A 14 -31.96 9.27 -19.93
CA TYR A 14 -30.70 9.51 -20.65
C TYR A 14 -30.27 8.30 -21.49
N VAL A 15 -30.33 7.08 -20.94
CA VAL A 15 -30.00 5.85 -21.70
C VAL A 15 -30.95 5.65 -22.87
N ARG A 16 -32.24 5.97 -22.71
CA ARG A 16 -33.24 5.90 -23.78
C ARG A 16 -32.96 6.93 -24.88
N HIS A 17 -32.81 8.21 -24.54
CA HIS A 17 -32.52 9.27 -25.52
C HIS A 17 -31.21 8.98 -26.26
N ARG A 18 -30.19 8.46 -25.58
CA ARG A 18 -28.94 8.04 -26.22
C ARG A 18 -29.13 6.88 -27.22
N ARG A 19 -30.02 5.93 -26.93
CA ARG A 19 -30.36 4.83 -27.87
C ARG A 19 -31.16 5.34 -29.08
N ASN A 20 -32.04 6.31 -28.86
CA ASN A 20 -32.85 6.94 -29.90
C ASN A 20 -32.12 8.06 -30.67
N LYS A 21 -30.89 8.42 -30.26
CA LYS A 21 -30.12 9.56 -30.79
C LYS A 21 -30.82 10.92 -30.61
N GLU A 22 -31.63 11.04 -29.58
CA GLU A 22 -32.29 12.29 -29.19
C GLU A 22 -31.38 13.10 -28.26
N GLU A 23 -31.28 14.40 -28.50
CA GLU A 23 -30.55 15.32 -27.64
C GLU A 23 -31.49 15.95 -26.60
N CYS A 24 -31.16 15.74 -25.31
CA CYS A 24 -31.94 16.25 -24.20
C CYS A 24 -31.00 16.69 -23.07
N ASP A 25 -30.94 18.00 -22.81
CA ASP A 25 -29.96 18.56 -21.88
C ASP A 25 -30.24 18.21 -20.42
N THR A 26 -31.51 18.14 -20.02
CA THR A 26 -31.91 17.69 -18.66
C THR A 26 -31.42 16.28 -18.36
N CYS A 27 -31.43 15.40 -19.36
CA CYS A 27 -30.93 14.03 -19.21
C CYS A 27 -29.38 13.99 -19.19
N LYS A 28 -28.71 14.88 -19.93
CA LYS A 28 -27.24 15.01 -19.88
C LYS A 28 -26.80 15.51 -18.49
N GLU A 29 -27.51 16.45 -17.90
CA GLU A 29 -27.25 16.97 -16.55
C GLU A 29 -27.42 15.91 -15.48
N ALA A 30 -28.52 15.16 -15.50
CA ALA A 30 -28.77 14.06 -14.57
C ALA A 30 -27.64 13.00 -14.59
N GLU A 31 -27.09 12.70 -15.76
CA GLU A 31 -25.96 11.79 -15.88
C GLU A 31 -24.65 12.38 -15.33
N ARG A 32 -24.43 13.69 -15.50
CA ARG A 32 -23.28 14.38 -14.87
C ARG A 32 -23.38 14.33 -13.36
N GLU A 33 -24.55 14.62 -12.78
CA GLU A 33 -24.76 14.56 -11.34
C GLU A 33 -24.56 13.15 -10.79
N ARG A 34 -25.09 12.12 -11.46
CA ARG A 34 -24.88 10.73 -11.07
C ARG A 34 -23.39 10.38 -11.03
N LYS A 35 -22.64 10.77 -12.07
CA LYS A 35 -21.18 10.56 -12.12
C LYS A 35 -20.44 11.34 -11.04
N ALA A 36 -20.84 12.57 -10.76
CA ALA A 36 -20.27 13.38 -9.69
C ALA A 36 -20.49 12.73 -8.31
N LYS A 37 -21.71 12.26 -8.02
CA LYS A 37 -22.04 11.53 -6.79
C LYS A 37 -21.25 10.23 -6.66
N ALA A 38 -21.12 9.46 -7.74
CA ALA A 38 -20.32 8.24 -7.75
C ALA A 38 -18.82 8.51 -7.47
N ARG A 39 -18.26 9.59 -8.05
CA ARG A 39 -16.88 10.01 -7.78
C ARG A 39 -16.69 10.50 -6.35
N ALA A 40 -17.65 11.27 -5.83
CA ALA A 40 -17.62 11.74 -4.44
C ALA A 40 -17.71 10.57 -3.45
N ALA A 41 -18.59 9.60 -3.70
CA ALA A 41 -18.69 8.39 -2.89
C ALA A 41 -17.39 7.58 -2.90
N LYS A 42 -16.74 7.44 -4.06
CA LYS A 42 -15.42 6.81 -4.16
C LYS A 42 -14.35 7.58 -3.37
N LYS A 43 -14.29 8.91 -3.52
CA LYS A 43 -13.36 9.76 -2.76
C LYS A 43 -13.58 9.65 -1.25
N LEU A 44 -14.82 9.57 -0.79
CA LEU A 44 -15.16 9.39 0.62
C LEU A 44 -14.81 7.98 1.14
N ALA A 45 -14.86 6.95 0.29
CA ALA A 45 -14.40 5.61 0.63
C ALA A 45 -12.87 5.54 0.72
N ASP A 46 -12.15 6.24 -0.18
CA ASP A 46 -10.69 6.28 -0.18
C ASP A 46 -10.13 7.18 0.95
N ALA A 47 -10.89 8.19 1.40
CA ALA A 47 -10.45 9.18 2.40
C ALA A 47 -10.63 8.76 3.86
N SER A 48 -11.25 7.60 4.17
CA SER A 48 -11.48 7.19 5.57
C SER A 48 -10.23 6.61 6.26
N VAL A 49 -9.05 6.68 5.66
CA VAL A 49 -7.79 6.35 6.33
C VAL A 49 -7.26 7.60 7.02
N SER A 50 -7.72 7.86 8.24
CA SER A 50 -7.20 8.92 9.11
C SER A 50 -5.90 8.44 9.78
N LEU A 51 -4.79 9.13 9.52
CA LEU A 51 -3.50 8.84 10.15
C LEU A 51 -3.37 9.70 11.41
N SER A 52 -3.71 9.18 12.58
CA SER A 52 -3.41 9.83 13.86
C SER A 52 -2.00 9.46 14.32
N THR A 53 -1.14 10.46 14.48
CA THR A 53 0.27 10.24 14.84
C THR A 53 0.59 10.77 16.24
N SER A 54 0.67 9.90 17.26
CA SER A 54 1.18 10.25 18.60
C SER A 54 2.53 9.57 18.90
N GLU A 55 3.63 10.34 18.84
CA GLU A 55 5.03 10.04 19.28
C GLU A 55 5.74 8.70 18.93
N PRO A 56 7.10 8.65 18.88
CA PRO A 56 7.86 7.55 18.24
C PRO A 56 7.73 6.20 18.96
N GLY A 57 6.66 5.48 18.60
CA GLY A 57 6.21 4.16 19.05
C GLY A 57 4.99 3.69 18.24
N LYS A 58 4.65 4.43 17.17
CA LYS A 58 3.26 4.74 16.77
C LYS A 58 2.44 3.54 16.35
N THR A 59 1.51 3.14 17.21
CA THR A 59 0.29 2.44 16.77
C THR A 59 -0.42 3.28 15.72
N VAL A 60 -0.68 2.73 14.54
CA VAL A 60 -1.57 3.38 13.56
C VAL A 60 -2.95 2.79 13.78
N GLY A 61 -3.86 3.59 14.32
CA GLY A 61 -5.28 3.26 14.32
C GLY A 61 -5.81 3.36 12.90
N VAL A 62 -6.26 2.25 12.33
CA VAL A 62 -6.99 2.27 11.06
C VAL A 62 -8.46 2.14 11.39
N GLU A 63 -9.18 3.26 11.31
CA GLU A 63 -10.64 3.25 11.45
C GLU A 63 -11.27 2.81 10.13
N SER A 64 -11.83 1.60 10.11
CA SER A 64 -12.61 1.10 8.97
C SER A 64 -14.02 1.66 9.05
N LYS A 65 -14.40 2.51 8.09
CA LYS A 65 -15.77 3.05 7.99
C LYS A 65 -16.85 1.98 7.75
N TYR A 66 -16.47 0.75 7.38
CA TYR A 66 -17.43 -0.33 7.08
C TYR A 66 -18.04 -0.99 8.31
N HIS A 67 -17.57 -0.68 9.52
CA HIS A 67 -18.18 -1.14 10.76
C HIS A 67 -18.34 0.03 11.71
N GLU A 68 -19.57 0.48 11.89
CA GLU A 68 -19.98 1.55 12.83
C GLU A 68 -19.66 1.20 14.30
N GLN A 69 -19.26 -0.05 14.57
CA GLN A 69 -18.91 -0.62 15.87
C GLN A 69 -17.66 -1.51 15.83
N ALA A 70 -16.78 -1.36 14.83
CA ALA A 70 -15.50 -2.07 14.91
C ALA A 70 -14.56 -1.29 15.83
N ASP A 71 -14.12 -1.94 16.90
CA ASP A 71 -13.00 -1.47 17.70
C ASP A 71 -11.83 -1.13 16.76
N PRO A 72 -11.13 -0.01 17.00
CA PRO A 72 -10.01 0.40 16.15
C PRO A 72 -8.99 -0.73 16.10
N ILE A 73 -8.64 -1.18 14.88
CA ILE A 73 -7.57 -2.16 14.72
C ILE A 73 -6.27 -1.43 15.05
N ILE A 74 -5.76 -1.67 16.26
CA ILE A 74 -4.49 -1.14 16.73
C ILE A 74 -3.37 -1.92 16.04
N ILE A 75 -2.81 -1.37 14.97
CA ILE A 75 -1.65 -1.94 14.32
C ILE A 75 -0.42 -1.32 14.97
N THR A 76 0.34 -2.10 15.72
CA THR A 76 1.66 -1.70 16.23
C THR A 76 2.60 -1.55 15.04
N VAL A 77 2.87 -0.30 14.63
CA VAL A 77 3.94 -0.03 13.67
C VAL A 77 5.22 0.03 14.49
N PRO A 78 6.20 -0.85 14.21
CA PRO A 78 7.44 -0.86 14.96
C PRO A 78 8.20 0.45 14.66
N SER A 79 8.04 1.43 15.53
CA SER A 79 8.69 2.73 15.44
C SER A 79 10.08 2.61 16.06
N GLY A 80 11.08 2.55 15.19
CA GLY A 80 12.50 2.39 15.54
C GLY A 80 13.14 1.09 15.05
N ALA A 81 12.40 0.22 14.34
CA ALA A 81 12.91 -1.08 13.94
C ALA A 81 13.88 -1.02 12.76
N ASP A 82 14.95 -1.80 12.89
CA ASP A 82 15.91 -2.22 11.85
C ASP A 82 15.32 -2.03 10.43
N PRO A 83 15.97 -1.23 9.55
CA PRO A 83 15.52 -1.06 8.17
C PRO A 83 15.14 -2.37 7.48
N LEU A 84 15.82 -3.47 7.85
CA LEU A 84 15.56 -4.82 7.37
C LEU A 84 14.20 -5.37 7.86
N GLU A 85 13.90 -5.26 9.15
CA GLU A 85 12.61 -5.67 9.73
C GLU A 85 11.45 -4.87 9.13
N SER A 86 11.66 -3.57 8.92
CA SER A 86 10.71 -2.71 8.25
C SER A 86 10.47 -3.12 6.78
N ALA A 87 11.51 -3.56 6.07
CA ALA A 87 11.39 -4.06 4.71
C ALA A 87 10.66 -5.41 4.64
N LYS A 88 10.97 -6.34 5.54
CA LYS A 88 10.27 -7.64 5.68
C LYS A 88 8.78 -7.45 5.97
N TRP A 89 8.43 -6.51 6.85
CA TRP A 89 7.04 -6.17 7.13
C TRP A 89 6.29 -5.65 5.90
N ARG A 90 6.94 -4.79 5.10
CA ARG A 90 6.37 -4.31 3.83
C ARG A 90 6.17 -5.45 2.83
N LEU A 91 7.11 -6.39 2.74
CA LEU A 91 6.99 -7.56 1.87
C LEU A 91 5.78 -8.43 2.24
N ALA A 92 5.60 -8.71 3.53
CA ALA A 92 4.46 -9.49 4.02
C ALA A 92 3.12 -8.83 3.65
N LYS A 93 3.02 -7.50 3.76
CA LYS A 93 1.83 -6.74 3.33
C LYS A 93 1.56 -6.85 1.83
N VAL A 94 2.59 -6.72 0.99
CA VAL A 94 2.43 -6.81 -0.48
C VAL A 94 2.00 -8.22 -0.88
N ARG A 95 2.61 -9.26 -0.32
CA ARG A 95 2.19 -10.66 -0.56
C ARG A 95 0.76 -10.93 -0.12
N GLY A 96 0.37 -10.42 1.05
CA GLY A 96 -1.02 -10.48 1.51
C GLY A 96 -1.99 -9.78 0.57
N ALA A 97 -1.62 -8.60 0.05
CA ALA A 97 -2.42 -7.88 -0.94
C ALA A 97 -2.55 -8.66 -2.27
N MET A 98 -1.48 -9.34 -2.73
CA MET A 98 -1.52 -10.14 -3.96
C MET A 98 -2.56 -11.25 -3.89
N LEU A 99 -2.67 -11.94 -2.74
CA LEU A 99 -3.66 -13.00 -2.54
C LEU A 99 -5.12 -12.53 -2.67
N LEU A 100 -5.39 -11.27 -2.38
CA LEU A 100 -6.73 -10.67 -2.42
C LEU A 100 -7.00 -9.84 -3.68
N SER A 101 -5.97 -9.64 -4.52
CA SER A 101 -6.02 -8.69 -5.62
C SER A 101 -6.63 -9.26 -6.90
N THR A 102 -7.09 -8.36 -7.77
CA THR A 102 -7.59 -8.74 -9.10
C THR A 102 -6.45 -8.80 -10.12
N PRO A 103 -6.60 -9.51 -11.26
CA PRO A 103 -5.57 -9.58 -12.30
C PRO A 103 -5.07 -8.21 -12.80
N ARG A 104 -5.91 -7.18 -12.70
CA ARG A 104 -5.57 -5.80 -13.06
C ARG A 104 -4.49 -5.20 -12.15
N ASP A 105 -4.50 -5.56 -10.87
CA ASP A 105 -3.66 -4.96 -9.84
C ASP A 105 -2.36 -5.77 -9.61
N MET A 106 -2.33 -7.02 -10.07
CA MET A 106 -1.21 -7.95 -9.92
C MET A 106 0.12 -7.40 -10.43
N ALA A 107 0.15 -6.72 -11.58
CA ALA A 107 1.39 -6.22 -12.16
C ALA A 107 2.06 -5.14 -11.29
N ALA A 108 1.26 -4.24 -10.71
CA ALA A 108 1.76 -3.21 -9.81
C ALA A 108 2.28 -3.81 -8.50
N LEU A 109 1.59 -4.82 -7.97
CA LEU A 109 2.00 -5.52 -6.75
C LEU A 109 3.27 -6.36 -6.95
N ALA A 110 3.39 -7.06 -8.07
CA ALA A 110 4.58 -7.85 -8.41
C ALA A 110 5.83 -6.98 -8.51
N LYS A 111 5.74 -5.85 -9.22
CA LYS A 111 6.85 -4.87 -9.28
C LYS A 111 7.23 -4.38 -7.87
N ARG A 112 6.22 -4.13 -7.02
CA ARG A 112 6.48 -3.68 -5.66
C ARG A 112 7.13 -4.75 -4.80
N GLU A 113 6.79 -6.02 -5.00
CA GLU A 113 7.45 -7.15 -4.36
C GLU A 113 8.93 -7.20 -4.75
N GLU A 114 9.25 -7.14 -6.05
CA GLU A 114 10.62 -7.15 -6.56
C GLU A 114 11.48 -6.03 -5.95
N GLU A 115 10.97 -4.80 -5.91
CA GLU A 115 11.65 -3.64 -5.30
C GLU A 115 11.96 -3.86 -3.81
N ILE A 116 11.04 -4.45 -3.05
CA ILE A 116 11.24 -4.71 -1.62
C ILE A 116 12.24 -5.85 -1.40
N VAL A 117 12.20 -6.89 -2.24
CA VAL A 117 13.17 -7.98 -2.19
C VAL A 117 14.58 -7.46 -2.47
N ALA A 118 14.75 -6.61 -3.48
CA ALA A 118 16.04 -5.98 -3.78
C ALA A 118 16.57 -5.15 -2.59
N LEU A 119 15.69 -4.36 -1.96
CA LEU A 119 16.03 -3.59 -0.75
C LEU A 119 16.45 -4.50 0.41
N ILE A 120 15.77 -5.63 0.62
CA ILE A 120 16.13 -6.59 1.67
C ILE A 120 17.53 -7.14 1.42
N GLN A 121 17.86 -7.51 0.17
CA GLN A 121 19.19 -8.02 -0.20
C GLN A 121 20.29 -6.97 0.04
N GLU A 122 20.05 -5.71 -0.32
CA GLU A 122 20.99 -4.62 -0.06
C GLU A 122 21.24 -4.42 1.44
N LEU A 123 20.16 -4.41 2.23
CA LEU A 123 20.24 -4.25 3.69
C LEU A 123 20.94 -5.45 4.36
N GLU A 124 20.68 -6.68 3.91
CA GLU A 124 21.37 -7.88 4.39
C GLU A 124 22.86 -7.85 4.03
N GLY A 125 23.20 -7.46 2.79
CA GLY A 125 24.59 -7.29 2.35
C GLY A 125 25.35 -6.25 3.17
N SER A 126 24.72 -5.10 3.45
CA SER A 126 25.32 -4.05 4.26
C SER A 126 25.59 -4.47 5.72
N LYS A 127 24.79 -5.40 6.27
CA LYS A 127 24.96 -5.94 7.63
C LYS A 127 26.15 -6.90 7.75
N ILE A 128 26.59 -7.47 6.63
CA ILE A 128 27.72 -8.40 6.52
C ILE A 128 29.06 -7.65 6.42
N GLU A 129 29.09 -6.37 6.05
CA GLU A 129 30.28 -5.51 6.11
C GLU A 129 30.67 -5.13 7.55
N LYS A 130 30.80 -6.13 8.44
CA LYS A 130 31.64 -6.00 9.63
C LYS A 130 33.08 -5.82 9.15
N LYS A 131 33.48 -4.56 8.97
CA LYS A 131 34.88 -4.19 8.79
C LYS A 131 35.68 -4.91 9.86
N VAL A 132 36.59 -5.79 9.45
CA VAL A 132 37.57 -6.44 10.33
C VAL A 132 38.13 -5.35 11.23
N SER A 133 37.87 -5.46 12.53
CA SER A 133 38.24 -4.43 13.49
C SER A 133 39.74 -4.20 13.38
N ALA A 134 40.20 -2.95 13.51
CA ALA A 134 41.64 -2.65 13.54
C ALA A 134 42.38 -3.50 14.59
N LEU A 135 41.67 -3.92 15.64
CA LEU A 135 42.16 -4.86 16.66
C LEU A 135 42.34 -6.29 16.12
N ASP A 136 41.44 -6.79 15.28
CA ASP A 136 41.56 -8.13 14.67
C ASP A 136 42.73 -8.17 13.68
N GLN A 137 42.94 -7.07 12.93
CA GLN A 137 44.11 -6.93 12.04
C GLN A 137 45.42 -6.87 12.84
N LEU A 138 45.41 -6.21 14.00
CA LEU A 138 46.58 -6.13 14.88
C LEU A 138 46.88 -7.49 15.55
N ALA A 139 45.85 -8.22 15.97
CA ALA A 139 45.96 -9.56 16.51
C ALA A 139 46.54 -10.54 15.48
N ALA A 140 46.06 -10.49 14.23
CA ALA A 140 46.60 -11.28 13.13
C ALA A 140 48.09 -10.96 12.87
N LYS A 141 48.48 -9.68 12.86
CA LYS A 141 49.90 -9.28 12.71
C LYS A 141 50.77 -9.74 13.88
N ARG A 142 50.26 -9.75 15.11
CA ARG A 142 50.98 -10.26 16.28
C ARG A 142 51.19 -11.77 16.20
N ALA A 143 50.15 -12.52 15.81
CA ALA A 143 50.25 -13.97 15.60
C ALA A 143 51.27 -14.32 14.52
N GLN A 144 51.29 -13.60 13.39
CA GLN A 144 52.29 -13.79 12.33
C GLN A 144 53.73 -13.52 12.81
N ARG A 145 53.95 -12.48 13.61
CA ARG A 145 55.31 -12.22 14.16
C ARG A 145 55.76 -13.31 15.12
N LEU A 146 54.86 -13.84 15.95
CA LEU A 146 55.18 -14.94 16.86
C LEU A 146 55.49 -16.23 16.10
N ALA A 147 54.72 -16.54 15.06
CA ALA A 147 54.98 -17.70 14.20
C ALA A 147 56.33 -17.59 13.47
N ASN A 148 56.67 -16.40 12.96
CA ASN A 148 57.95 -16.15 12.30
C ASN A 148 59.14 -16.11 13.26
N ALA A 149 58.93 -15.88 14.55
CA ALA A 149 59.98 -15.90 15.58
C ALA A 149 60.19 -17.29 16.19
N ALA A 150 59.25 -18.22 15.96
CA ALA A 150 59.28 -19.59 16.48
C ALA A 150 59.73 -20.63 15.45
N GLY A 151 59.89 -20.25 14.17
CA GLY A 151 60.48 -21.07 13.11
C GLY A 151 61.86 -20.55 12.73
#